data_AF-A0A0F9IIC6-F1
#
_entry.id   AF-A0A0F9IIC6-F1
#
_cell.length_a   1.000
_cell.length_b   1.000
_cell.length_c   1.000
_cell.angle_alpha   90.00
_cell.angle_beta   90.00
_cell.angle_gamma   90.00
#
_symmetry.space_group_name_H-M   'P 1'
#
loop_
_entity.id
_entity.type
_entity.pdbx_description
1 polymer ?
#
loop_
_entity_poly.entity_id
_entity_poly.type
_entity_poly.pdbx_seq_one_letter_code
_entity_poly.pdbx_strand_id
1 'polypeptide(L)'
;PWNQPGAKNLGFKFAKTDWVFTSDIDHVIQPEMCGKLIELKKDKKTVYYFSRLTDKGESRDPHPNSFLIHKDVFWELGGYDEDFCGHYGYDDILLRTMIQSCCKTENLNSINLINYPSLYSSDLDRSRRKNKRLLKRKKKQLQKGKYQNKRILRFNWELIKNLNTAS
;
A
#
# COMPACT_ATOMS: atom_id res chain seq x y z
N PRO A 1 8.23 7.45 -15.71
CA PRO A 1 7.21 8.10 -14.85
C PRO A 1 7.04 7.30 -13.55
N TRP A 2 6.70 7.96 -12.44
CA TRP A 2 6.48 7.30 -11.14
C TRP A 2 5.32 6.29 -11.24
N ASN A 3 5.56 4.98 -11.01
CA ASN A 3 4.52 3.95 -11.11
C ASN A 3 4.41 3.08 -9.85
N GLN A 4 4.27 3.71 -8.69
CA GLN A 4 4.01 3.01 -7.43
C GLN A 4 2.73 2.16 -7.43
N PRO A 5 1.58 2.60 -7.97
CA PRO A 5 0.38 1.75 -8.04
C PRO A 5 0.66 0.42 -8.74
N GLY A 6 1.29 0.48 -9.91
CA GLY A 6 1.63 -0.71 -10.67
C GLY A 6 2.71 -1.57 -10.01
N ALA A 7 3.72 -0.95 -9.39
CA ALA A 7 4.75 -1.67 -8.63
C ALA A 7 4.16 -2.44 -7.44
N LYS A 8 3.21 -1.84 -6.70
CA LYS A 8 2.48 -2.50 -5.61
C LYS A 8 1.60 -3.63 -6.14
N ASN A 9 0.85 -3.40 -7.22
CA ASN A 9 0.06 -4.44 -7.87
C ASN A 9 0.94 -5.64 -8.32
N LEU A 10 2.14 -5.40 -8.83
CA LEU A 10 3.10 -6.46 -9.15
C LEU A 10 3.53 -7.23 -7.90
N GLY A 11 3.85 -6.53 -6.81
CA GLY A 11 4.20 -7.15 -5.53
C GLY A 11 3.11 -8.10 -5.05
N PHE A 12 1.85 -7.67 -5.10
CA PHE A 12 0.69 -8.52 -4.76
C PHE A 12 0.51 -9.70 -5.73
N LYS A 13 0.76 -9.50 -7.03
CA LYS A 13 0.63 -10.57 -8.04
C LYS A 13 1.65 -11.68 -7.83
N PHE A 14 2.88 -11.33 -7.47
CA PHE A 14 3.98 -12.28 -7.29
C PHE A 14 4.19 -12.73 -5.84
N ALA A 15 3.39 -12.22 -4.90
CA ALA A 15 3.43 -12.67 -3.51
C ALA A 15 3.12 -14.17 -3.40
N LYS A 16 4.07 -14.93 -2.84
CA LYS A 16 3.98 -16.39 -2.65
C LYS A 16 3.02 -16.81 -1.54
N THR A 17 2.65 -15.88 -0.66
CA THR A 17 1.74 -16.10 0.45
C THR A 17 0.41 -15.38 0.22
N ASP A 18 -0.63 -15.81 0.93
CA ASP A 18 -1.96 -15.20 0.84
C ASP A 18 -2.07 -13.92 1.65
N TRP A 19 -1.36 -13.86 2.77
CA TRP A 19 -1.22 -12.65 3.56
C TRP A 19 -0.04 -11.84 3.05
N VAL A 20 -0.30 -10.57 2.72
CA VAL A 20 0.70 -9.64 2.19
C VAL A 20 0.79 -8.43 3.08
N PHE A 21 1.97 -8.24 3.67
CA PHE A 21 2.37 -7.00 4.31
C PHE A 21 2.97 -6.07 3.25
N THR A 22 2.48 -4.84 3.19
CA THR A 22 3.04 -3.78 2.35
C THR A 22 3.41 -2.59 3.21
N SER A 23 4.51 -1.91 2.87
CA SER A 23 4.90 -0.64 3.45
C SER A 23 5.79 0.14 2.45
N ASP A 24 6.03 1.42 2.74
CA ASP A 24 7.00 2.23 2.00
C ASP A 24 8.43 1.93 2.49
N ILE A 25 9.44 2.23 1.67
CA ILE A 25 10.85 1.82 1.91
C ILE A 25 11.49 2.51 3.12
N ASP A 26 10.97 3.67 3.52
CA ASP A 26 11.37 4.45 4.69
C ASP A 26 10.67 3.98 5.99
N HIS A 27 10.02 2.82 5.96
CA HIS A 27 9.35 2.20 7.10
C HIS A 27 9.88 0.78 7.32
N VAL A 28 10.40 0.54 8.51
CA VAL A 28 11.00 -0.75 8.88
C VAL A 28 10.15 -1.42 9.95
N ILE A 29 9.83 -2.69 9.74
CA ILE A 29 9.30 -3.56 10.79
C ILE A 29 10.48 -4.23 11.51
N GLN A 30 10.54 -4.10 12.83
CA GLN A 30 11.61 -4.72 13.61
C GLN A 30 11.43 -6.25 13.69
N PRO A 31 12.50 -7.05 13.87
CA PRO A 31 12.41 -8.50 13.96
C PRO A 31 11.42 -9.01 15.03
N GLU A 32 11.41 -8.40 16.21
CA GLU A 32 10.44 -8.74 17.28
C GLU A 32 8.99 -8.51 16.81
N MET A 33 8.74 -7.39 16.12
CA MET A 33 7.42 -7.06 15.57
C MET A 33 7.02 -8.02 14.44
N CYS A 34 7.98 -8.51 13.66
CA CYS A 34 7.74 -9.56 12.67
C CYS A 34 7.25 -10.86 13.32
N GLY A 35 7.85 -11.26 14.45
CA GLY A 35 7.40 -12.43 15.22
C GLY A 35 5.94 -12.31 15.64
N LYS A 36 5.57 -11.16 16.24
CA LYS A 36 4.17 -10.85 16.61
C LYS A 36 3.23 -10.88 15.41
N LEU A 37 3.67 -10.38 14.26
CA LEU A 37 2.87 -10.37 13.04
C LEU A 37 2.64 -11.77 12.47
N ILE A 38 3.64 -12.65 12.55
CA ILE A 38 3.54 -14.06 12.15
C ILE A 38 2.53 -14.78 13.05
N GLU A 39 2.65 -14.62 14.36
CA GLU A 39 1.80 -15.26 15.38
C GLU A 39 0.37 -14.72 15.43
N LEU A 40 0.13 -13.51 14.91
CA LEU A 40 -1.18 -12.88 14.88
C LEU A 40 -2.24 -13.84 14.31
N LYS A 41 -3.32 -14.07 15.06
CA LYS A 41 -4.51 -14.75 14.52
C LYS A 41 -5.24 -13.80 13.58
N LYS A 42 -5.13 -14.08 12.28
CA LYS A 42 -5.66 -13.21 11.21
C LYS A 42 -7.06 -13.64 10.80
N ASP A 43 -7.92 -12.68 10.52
CA ASP A 43 -9.23 -12.87 9.91
C ASP A 43 -9.22 -12.32 8.48
N LYS A 44 -9.55 -13.17 7.49
CA LYS A 44 -9.52 -12.84 6.07
C LYS A 44 -10.31 -11.58 5.71
N LYS A 45 -11.38 -11.25 6.44
CA LYS A 45 -12.23 -10.07 6.19
C LYS A 45 -11.73 -8.79 6.90
N THR A 46 -10.61 -8.88 7.60
CA THR A 46 -10.01 -7.78 8.36
C THR A 46 -8.72 -7.30 7.70
N VAL A 47 -8.61 -5.99 7.50
CA VAL A 47 -7.37 -5.32 7.10
C VAL A 47 -6.70 -4.73 8.33
N TYR A 48 -5.44 -5.09 8.54
CA TYR A 48 -4.68 -4.66 9.72
C TYR A 48 -3.73 -3.52 9.35
N TYR A 49 -3.82 -2.42 10.08
CA TYR A 49 -2.89 -1.30 10.02
C TYR A 49 -1.95 -1.34 11.23
N PHE A 50 -0.85 -0.60 11.12
CA PHE A 50 0.21 -0.59 12.13
C PHE A 50 0.38 0.79 12.72
N SER A 51 0.63 0.82 14.03
CA SER A 51 1.16 2.02 14.66
C SER A 51 2.56 2.34 14.13
N ARG A 52 2.94 3.60 14.23
CA ARG A 52 4.23 4.08 13.73
C ARG A 52 4.94 4.90 14.78
N LEU A 53 6.24 4.70 14.87
CA LEU A 53 7.16 5.55 15.61
C LEU A 53 8.16 6.14 14.62
N THR A 54 8.64 7.36 14.86
CA THR A 54 9.86 7.82 14.20
C THR A 54 11.07 7.05 14.72
N ASP A 55 12.20 7.18 14.04
CA ASP A 55 13.52 6.74 14.52
C ASP A 55 13.94 7.36 15.86
N LYS A 56 13.23 8.40 16.32
CA LYS A 56 13.37 9.04 17.64
C LYS A 56 12.35 8.57 18.68
N GLY A 57 11.47 7.62 18.32
CA GLY A 57 10.42 7.11 19.21
C GLY A 57 9.15 7.96 19.27
N GLU A 58 8.98 8.95 18.39
CA GLU A 58 7.78 9.80 18.38
C GLU A 58 6.62 9.11 17.66
N SER A 59 5.44 9.07 18.28
CA SER A 59 4.24 8.49 17.69
C SER A 59 3.81 9.20 16.40
N ARG A 60 3.37 8.41 15.42
CA ARG A 60 2.79 8.87 14.15
C ARG A 60 1.51 8.10 13.86
N ASP A 61 0.56 8.76 13.20
CA ASP A 61 -0.67 8.11 12.72
C ASP A 61 -0.34 6.92 11.82
N PRO A 62 -1.14 5.84 11.83
CA PRO A 62 -0.98 4.72 10.90
C PRO A 62 -0.90 5.17 9.44
N HIS A 63 0.05 4.63 8.69
CA HIS A 63 0.24 5.01 7.29
C HIS A 63 -0.76 4.26 6.38
N PRO A 64 -1.44 4.94 5.44
CA PRO A 64 -2.41 4.29 4.56
C PRO A 64 -1.80 3.21 3.64
N ASN A 65 -0.50 3.27 3.32
CA ASN A 65 0.21 2.24 2.55
C ASN A 65 0.89 1.16 3.40
N SER A 66 0.76 1.24 4.73
CA SER A 66 1.35 0.27 5.66
C SER A 66 0.26 -0.58 6.28
N PHE A 67 -0.02 -1.73 5.65
CA PHE A 67 -1.08 -2.63 6.07
C PHE A 67 -0.78 -4.09 5.72
N LEU A 68 -1.46 -4.98 6.44
CA LEU A 68 -1.54 -6.41 6.16
C LEU A 68 -2.96 -6.73 5.68
N ILE A 69 -3.06 -7.39 4.54
CA ILE A 69 -4.33 -7.78 3.92
C ILE A 69 -4.21 -9.18 3.32
N HIS A 70 -5.34 -9.88 3.22
CA HIS A 70 -5.42 -11.09 2.41
C HIS A 70 -5.47 -10.72 0.92
N LYS A 71 -4.67 -11.39 0.09
CA LYS A 71 -4.51 -11.13 -1.35
C LYS A 71 -5.84 -11.17 -2.12
N ASP A 72 -6.73 -12.11 -1.81
CA ASP A 72 -8.08 -12.12 -2.39
C ASP A 72 -8.87 -10.83 -2.13
N VAL A 73 -8.88 -10.32 -0.89
CA VAL A 73 -9.58 -9.06 -0.57
C VAL A 73 -8.96 -7.89 -1.32
N PHE A 74 -7.63 -7.86 -1.44
CA PHE A 74 -6.96 -6.83 -2.24
C PHE A 74 -7.43 -6.85 -3.71
N TRP A 75 -7.54 -8.04 -4.32
CA TRP A 75 -7.98 -8.17 -5.71
C TRP A 75 -9.49 -7.99 -5.90
N GLU A 76 -10.31 -8.35 -4.93
CA GLU A 76 -11.76 -8.05 -4.90
C GLU A 76 -12.01 -6.52 -4.91
N LEU A 77 -11.16 -5.76 -4.21
CA LEU A 77 -11.18 -4.28 -4.24
C LEU A 77 -10.59 -3.70 -5.55
N GLY A 78 -10.03 -4.54 -6.40
CA GLY A 78 -9.41 -4.17 -7.67
C GLY A 78 -7.97 -3.66 -7.56
N GLY A 79 -7.29 -3.84 -6.42
CA GLY A 79 -5.91 -3.39 -6.20
C GLY A 79 -5.73 -1.86 -6.27
N TYR A 80 -4.48 -1.42 -6.43
CA TYR A 80 -4.18 0.00 -6.62
C TYR A 80 -4.64 0.48 -8.01
N ASP A 81 -5.24 1.67 -8.07
CA ASP A 81 -5.70 2.29 -9.33
C ASP A 81 -4.51 2.90 -10.09
N GLU A 82 -4.14 2.27 -11.20
CA GLU A 82 -3.01 2.67 -12.05
C GLU A 82 -3.24 4.00 -12.80
N ASP A 83 -4.44 4.61 -12.71
CA ASP A 83 -4.69 5.98 -13.21
C ASP A 83 -3.92 7.05 -12.42
N PHE A 84 -3.47 6.73 -11.20
CA PHE A 84 -2.67 7.63 -10.36
C PHE A 84 -1.18 7.64 -10.74
N CYS A 85 -0.75 6.76 -11.65
CA CYS A 85 0.62 6.71 -12.14
C CYS A 85 1.06 8.04 -12.79
N GLY A 86 2.33 8.38 -12.61
CA GLY A 86 3.00 9.56 -13.15
C GLY A 86 2.89 10.82 -12.29
N HIS A 87 2.16 10.77 -11.18
CA HIS A 87 1.94 11.91 -10.25
C HIS A 87 1.96 11.39 -8.81
N TYR A 88 2.30 12.25 -7.85
CA TYR A 88 2.47 11.82 -6.45
C TYR A 88 1.14 11.68 -5.68
N GLY A 89 0.99 10.52 -5.03
CA GLY A 89 0.03 10.21 -3.98
C GLY A 89 -1.43 10.03 -4.41
N TYR A 90 -2.27 9.72 -3.41
CA TYR A 90 -3.73 9.53 -3.44
C TYR A 90 -4.26 8.19 -3.99
N ASP A 91 -3.40 7.35 -4.57
CA ASP A 91 -3.72 5.95 -4.86
C ASP A 91 -4.00 5.16 -3.57
N ASP A 92 -3.15 5.38 -2.57
CA ASP A 92 -3.25 4.90 -1.20
C ASP A 92 -4.55 5.34 -0.50
N ILE A 93 -4.91 6.62 -0.64
CA ILE A 93 -6.12 7.18 -0.04
C ILE A 93 -7.37 6.59 -0.69
N LEU A 94 -7.36 6.36 -2.00
CA LEU A 94 -8.49 5.72 -2.68
C LEU A 94 -8.65 4.27 -2.21
N LEU A 95 -7.57 3.49 -2.19
CA LEU A 95 -7.59 2.11 -1.72
C LEU A 95 -8.06 2.02 -0.27
N ARG A 96 -7.53 2.86 0.63
CA ARG A 96 -7.98 2.94 2.03
C ARG A 96 -9.46 3.29 2.14
N THR A 97 -9.98 4.17 1.27
CA THR A 97 -11.41 4.50 1.24
C THR A 97 -12.25 3.27 0.86
N MET A 98 -11.81 2.46 -0.11
CA MET A 98 -12.50 1.23 -0.51
C MET A 98 -12.45 0.16 0.58
N ILE A 99 -11.29 -0.02 1.22
CA ILE A 99 -11.13 -0.92 2.38
C ILE A 99 -12.12 -0.53 3.48
N GLN A 100 -12.16 0.74 3.86
CA GLN A 100 -13.04 1.22 4.93
C GLN A 100 -14.53 1.12 4.59
N SER A 101 -14.91 1.06 3.31
CA SER A 101 -16.31 0.89 2.92
C SER A 101 -16.78 -0.58 2.86
N CYS A 102 -15.86 -1.54 2.78
CA CYS A 102 -16.20 -2.93 2.45
C CYS A 102 -15.60 -3.98 3.40
N CYS A 103 -14.63 -3.60 4.24
CA CYS A 103 -13.89 -4.51 5.09
C CYS A 103 -13.91 -4.03 6.55
N LYS A 104 -13.69 -4.97 7.49
CA LYS A 104 -13.32 -4.60 8.85
C LYS A 104 -11.88 -4.07 8.82
N THR A 105 -11.59 -3.04 9.61
CA THR A 105 -10.22 -2.54 9.79
C THR A 105 -9.83 -2.59 11.26
N GLU A 106 -8.59 -2.97 11.52
CA GLU A 106 -8.04 -3.02 12.87
C GLU A 106 -6.67 -2.34 12.90
N ASN A 107 -6.39 -1.57 13.96
CA ASN A 107 -5.06 -1.00 14.16
C ASN A 107 -4.31 -1.83 15.21
N LEU A 108 -3.18 -2.41 14.82
CA LEU A 108 -2.33 -3.24 15.67
C LEU A 108 -1.40 -2.36 16.48
N ASN A 109 -1.91 -1.80 17.58
CA ASN A 109 -1.14 -0.88 18.44
C ASN A 109 0.09 -1.54 19.10
N SER A 110 0.13 -2.87 19.17
CA SER A 110 1.26 -3.64 19.72
C SER A 110 2.35 -3.96 18.70
N ILE A 111 2.15 -3.61 17.42
CA ILE A 111 3.10 -3.83 16.32
C ILE A 111 3.41 -2.48 15.68
N ASN A 112 4.63 -1.99 15.91
CA ASN A 112 5.07 -0.68 15.44
C ASN A 112 6.01 -0.81 14.24
N LEU A 113 5.81 0.07 13.26
CA LEU A 113 6.81 0.34 12.22
C LEU A 113 7.65 1.54 12.63
N ILE A 114 8.96 1.47 12.38
CA ILE A 114 9.87 2.60 12.54
C ILE A 114 9.95 3.33 11.22
N ASN A 115 9.49 4.58 11.18
CA ASN A 115 9.67 5.47 10.06
C ASN A 115 11.01 6.22 10.21
N TYR A 116 11.80 6.23 9.15
CA TYR A 116 13.03 7.02 9.02
C TYR A 116 12.77 8.18 8.07
N PRO A 117 12.33 9.36 8.57
CA PRO A 117 11.95 10.47 7.69
C PRO A 117 13.12 10.93 6.83
N SER A 118 14.37 10.81 7.27
CA SER A 118 15.54 11.19 6.45
C SER A 118 15.69 10.38 5.16
N LEU A 119 15.02 9.23 5.03
CA LEU A 119 15.11 8.33 3.87
C LEU A 119 13.98 8.53 2.84
N TYR A 120 13.12 9.54 3.00
CA TYR A 120 12.10 9.80 1.98
C TYR A 120 12.74 10.26 0.66
N SER A 121 12.12 9.91 -0.47
CA SER A 121 12.57 10.35 -1.79
C SER A 121 12.35 11.86 -2.02
N SER A 122 13.40 12.67 -1.90
CA SER A 122 13.31 14.14 -2.01
C SER A 122 13.34 14.70 -3.43
N ASP A 123 14.02 14.01 -4.35
CA ASP A 123 14.42 14.61 -5.64
C ASP A 123 13.37 14.44 -6.75
N LEU A 124 12.11 14.20 -6.38
CA LEU A 124 11.01 13.89 -7.29
C LEU A 124 9.96 15.00 -7.30
N ASP A 125 9.32 15.23 -8.45
CA ASP A 125 8.13 16.10 -8.54
C ASP A 125 6.97 15.48 -7.73
N ARG A 126 6.72 16.05 -6.56
CA ARG A 126 5.67 15.65 -5.62
C ARG A 126 4.38 16.45 -5.78
N SER A 127 4.12 17.01 -6.98
CA SER A 127 2.88 17.72 -7.26
C SER A 127 1.64 16.83 -7.09
N ARG A 128 0.82 17.22 -6.11
CA ARG A 128 -0.43 16.54 -5.74
C ARG A 128 -1.64 16.98 -6.58
N ARG A 129 -1.51 18.03 -7.39
CA ARG A 129 -2.66 18.73 -8.02
C ARG A 129 -3.48 17.82 -8.92
N LYS A 130 -2.83 17.01 -9.77
CA LYS A 130 -3.51 16.12 -10.72
C LYS A 130 -4.19 14.96 -10.00
N ASN A 131 -3.47 14.26 -9.14
CA ASN A 131 -4.01 13.11 -8.41
C ASN A 131 -5.08 13.52 -7.39
N LYS A 132 -5.02 14.71 -6.80
CA LYS A 132 -6.11 15.23 -5.95
C LYS A 132 -7.43 15.36 -6.73
N ARG A 133 -7.39 15.89 -7.96
CA ARG A 133 -8.58 16.00 -8.83
C ARG A 133 -9.08 14.63 -9.26
N LEU A 134 -8.17 13.72 -9.59
CA LEU A 134 -8.49 12.35 -9.92
C LEU A 134 -9.20 11.65 -8.75
N LEU A 135 -8.64 11.74 -7.54
CA LEU A 135 -9.24 11.19 -6.32
C LEU A 135 -10.67 11.70 -6.11
N LYS A 136 -10.90 13.02 -6.23
CA LYS A 136 -12.25 13.60 -6.09
C LYS A 136 -13.24 12.98 -7.07
N ARG A 137 -12.82 12.78 -8.33
CA ARG A 137 -13.64 12.13 -9.36
C ARG A 137 -13.91 10.66 -9.03
N LYS A 138 -12.88 9.89 -8.67
CA LYS A 138 -13.00 8.45 -8.35
C LYS A 138 -13.85 8.21 -7.10
N LYS A 139 -13.70 9.02 -6.04
CA LYS A 139 -14.57 8.98 -4.84
C LYS A 139 -16.04 9.23 -5.18
N LYS A 140 -16.34 10.19 -6.06
CA LYS A 140 -17.72 10.42 -6.54
C LYS A 140 -18.27 9.24 -7.33
N GLN A 141 -17.43 8.53 -8.08
CA GLN A 141 -17.84 7.31 -8.78
C GLN A 141 -18.09 6.16 -7.77
N LEU A 142 -17.24 6.02 -6.76
CA LEU A 142 -17.38 5.01 -5.71
C LEU A 142 -18.71 5.18 -4.95
N GLN A 143 -19.01 6.41 -4.52
CA GLN A 143 -20.28 6.75 -3.85
C GLN A 143 -21.52 6.44 -4.70
N LYS A 144 -21.38 6.44 -6.04
CA LYS A 144 -22.47 6.14 -6.98
C LYS A 144 -22.52 4.67 -7.40
N GLY A 145 -21.66 3.81 -6.87
CA GLY A 145 -21.49 2.43 -7.33
C GLY A 145 -20.98 2.31 -8.78
N LYS A 146 -20.36 3.36 -9.31
CA LYS A 146 -19.87 3.45 -10.70
C LYS A 146 -18.36 3.35 -10.84
N TYR A 147 -17.63 3.27 -9.72
CA TYR A 147 -16.18 3.08 -9.76
C TYR A 147 -15.84 1.68 -10.25
N GLN A 148 -14.87 1.59 -11.15
CA GLN A 148 -14.39 0.33 -11.71
C GLN A 148 -12.88 0.42 -11.91
N ASN A 149 -12.13 -0.50 -11.30
CA ASN A 149 -10.70 -0.68 -11.54
C ASN A 149 -10.45 -1.98 -12.32
N LYS A 150 -11.01 -2.07 -13.53
CA LYS A 150 -11.12 -3.34 -14.28
C LYS A 150 -9.84 -3.77 -15.00
N ARG A 151 -8.89 -2.86 -15.22
CA ARG A 151 -7.63 -3.14 -15.94
C ARG A 151 -6.46 -2.76 -15.05
N ILE A 152 -5.88 -3.79 -14.43
CA ILE A 152 -4.67 -3.72 -13.60
C ILE A 152 -3.48 -4.27 -14.38
N LEU A 153 -2.28 -3.85 -13.99
CA LEU A 153 -1.01 -4.21 -14.62
C LEU A 153 -0.99 -3.94 -16.13
N ARG A 154 -1.42 -2.73 -16.51
CA ARG A 154 -1.63 -2.33 -17.91
C ARG A 154 -0.39 -1.76 -18.61
N PHE A 155 0.72 -1.67 -17.89
CA PHE A 155 2.01 -1.24 -18.42
C PHE A 155 2.77 -2.44 -18.99
N ASN A 156 3.74 -2.18 -19.86
CA ASN A 156 4.63 -3.24 -20.36
C ASN A 156 5.64 -3.60 -19.26
N TRP A 157 5.32 -4.64 -18.49
CA TRP A 157 6.18 -5.17 -17.45
C TRP A 157 6.99 -6.33 -17.99
N GLU A 158 8.30 -6.28 -17.79
CA GLU A 158 9.24 -7.32 -18.24
C GLU A 158 9.91 -7.97 -17.03
N LEU A 159 9.93 -9.31 -17.03
CA LEU A 159 10.68 -10.06 -16.02
C LEU A 159 12.15 -10.15 -16.46
N ILE A 160 13.03 -9.47 -15.74
CA ILE A 160 14.47 -9.55 -15.98
C ILE A 160 15.01 -10.78 -15.24
N LYS A 161 15.40 -11.83 -15.99
CA LYS A 161 15.85 -13.11 -15.41
C LYS A 161 17.29 -13.14 -14.90
N ASN A 162 18.06 -12.06 -15.06
CA ASN A 162 19.46 -12.00 -14.64
C ASN A 162 19.73 -10.72 -13.85
N LEU A 163 19.62 -10.78 -12.52
CA LEU A 163 20.46 -9.94 -11.68
C LEU A 163 21.71 -10.78 -11.43
N ASN A 164 22.75 -10.57 -12.24
CA ASN A 164 24.07 -11.07 -11.87
C ASN A 164 24.32 -10.59 -10.44
N THR A 165 24.36 -11.53 -9.51
CA THR A 165 24.89 -11.28 -8.17
C THR A 165 26.30 -10.78 -8.38
N ALA A 166 26.51 -9.48 -8.19
CA ALA A 166 27.85 -8.93 -8.09
C ALA A 166 28.51 -9.65 -6.91
N SER A 167 29.44 -10.53 -7.28
CA SER A 167 30.42 -11.17 -6.41
C SER A 167 31.28 -10.14 -5.71
#